data_AF-A0A5B7AS85-F1
#
_entry.id   AF-A0A5B7AS85-F1
#
_cell.length_a   1.000
_cell.length_b   1.000
_cell.length_c   1.000
_cell.angle_alpha   90.00
_cell.angle_beta   90.00
_cell.angle_gamma   90.00
#
_symmetry.space_group_name_H-M   'P 1'
#
loop_
_entity.id
_entity.type
_entity.pdbx_description
1 polymer ?
#
loop_
_entity_poly.entity_id
_entity_poly.type
_entity_poly.pdbx_seq_one_letter_code
_entity_poly.pdbx_strand_id
1 'polypeptide(L)'
;MAEPVAGEEEDGAPGCVQENQQAVVGPAGSTAMSRKEKRKAAKREKRKQMRKELAAKEREEEEARLNDPEEQRRIQLEEEREKERLERERKEFEERERQFLEALEAKRKAEEVEEERRKALDEESKHNQVEHENELKEDEDWEYVEEGPPEIIWQGNEIIVKKKRVRVRKKDVEEQTRKEDHDRPTSNPLPPQSEAFTDYKNSSMVSAQQLLDNVAQQIPNFGTEQDKAHCPFHIKTGACRFGSRCSRVHFYPDKSCTLLIKNMYNGPGLAWEQDEGLEVCKEVFV
;
A
#
# COMPACT_ATOMS: atom_id res chain seq x y z
N MET A 1 -54.45 20.10 -15.09
CA MET A 1 -55.28 18.92 -14.81
C MET A 1 -54.86 18.39 -13.45
N ALA A 2 -55.84 18.24 -12.56
CA ALA A 2 -55.75 17.90 -11.14
C ALA A 2 -55.36 19.04 -10.18
N GLU A 3 -56.42 19.58 -9.58
CA GLU A 3 -56.53 20.52 -8.46
C GLU A 3 -56.61 19.75 -7.10
N PRO A 4 -56.74 20.43 -5.94
CA PRO A 4 -56.11 20.06 -4.66
C PRO A 4 -57.04 19.31 -3.68
N VAL A 5 -56.49 18.85 -2.55
CA VAL A 5 -57.27 18.41 -1.39
C VAL A 5 -56.72 19.07 -0.12
N ALA A 6 -57.62 19.81 0.54
CA ALA A 6 -57.52 20.34 1.88
C ALA A 6 -58.01 19.31 2.92
N GLY A 7 -57.59 19.47 4.17
CA GLY A 7 -58.05 18.74 5.36
C GLY A 7 -56.98 18.89 6.45
N GLU A 8 -57.06 19.93 7.29
CA GLU A 8 -57.78 20.00 8.57
C GLU A 8 -56.95 19.45 9.74
N GLU A 9 -57.23 20.03 10.90
CA GLU A 9 -56.33 20.33 12.02
C GLU A 9 -56.23 19.22 13.08
N GLU A 10 -55.35 19.48 14.05
CA GLU A 10 -55.25 18.91 15.40
C GLU A 10 -54.52 17.55 15.54
N ASP A 11 -53.36 17.57 16.20
CA ASP A 11 -53.21 16.99 17.56
C ASP A 11 -51.73 16.86 17.99
N GLY A 12 -51.47 17.15 19.27
CA GLY A 12 -50.45 16.42 20.01
C GLY A 12 -49.18 17.18 20.42
N ALA A 13 -49.33 18.14 21.33
CA ALA A 13 -48.24 18.52 22.23
C ALA A 13 -47.77 17.29 23.05
N PRO A 14 -46.46 17.05 23.25
CA PRO A 14 -46.01 16.01 24.16
C PRO A 14 -46.24 16.47 25.61
N GLY A 15 -47.31 15.95 26.20
CA GLY A 15 -47.63 16.08 27.61
C GLY A 15 -46.50 15.53 28.49
N CYS A 16 -45.89 16.41 29.26
CA CYS A 16 -45.10 16.07 30.43
C CYS A 16 -46.02 15.34 31.43
N VAL A 17 -45.75 14.05 31.64
CA VAL A 17 -46.40 13.20 32.63
C VAL A 17 -46.15 13.80 34.02
N GLN A 18 -47.22 14.32 34.63
CA GLN A 18 -47.23 14.73 36.03
C GLN A 18 -47.26 13.48 36.90
N GLU A 19 -46.08 13.02 37.33
CA GLU A 19 -46.00 12.08 38.45
C GLU A 19 -46.27 12.85 39.75
N ASN A 20 -47.45 12.56 40.30
CA ASN A 20 -47.96 13.07 41.55
C ASN A 20 -47.14 12.47 42.72
N GLN A 21 -46.06 13.14 43.12
CA GLN A 21 -45.44 12.91 44.42
C GLN A 21 -45.83 14.05 45.36
N GLN A 22 -46.78 13.74 46.24
CA GLN A 22 -47.09 14.52 47.44
C GLN A 22 -45.82 14.64 48.30
N ALA A 23 -45.10 15.75 48.11
CA ALA A 23 -44.10 16.22 49.06
C ALA A 23 -44.73 17.31 49.92
N VAL A 24 -44.98 16.93 51.16
CA VAL A 24 -45.28 17.73 52.35
C VAL A 24 -44.87 19.21 52.27
N VAL A 25 -45.85 20.07 52.46
CA VAL A 25 -45.70 21.52 52.61
C VAL A 25 -44.93 21.81 53.91
N GLY A 26 -43.62 21.95 53.81
CA GLY A 26 -42.83 22.69 54.80
C GLY A 26 -42.79 24.16 54.39
N PRO A 27 -42.78 25.13 55.32
CA PRO A 27 -42.66 26.54 54.97
C PRO A 27 -41.25 26.75 54.43
N ALA A 28 -41.10 26.72 53.10
CA ALA A 28 -39.86 27.07 52.44
C ALA A 28 -39.59 28.55 52.72
N GLY A 29 -38.71 28.81 53.68
CA GLY A 29 -38.21 30.14 53.96
C GLY A 29 -37.66 30.73 52.67
N SER A 30 -38.30 31.79 52.18
CA SER A 30 -37.77 32.61 51.11
C SER A 30 -36.44 33.20 51.56
N THR A 31 -35.31 32.55 51.23
CA THR A 31 -34.00 33.17 51.35
C THR A 31 -33.92 34.24 50.27
N ALA A 32 -34.44 35.42 50.60
CA ALA A 32 -34.33 36.59 49.75
C ALA A 32 -32.83 36.85 49.51
N MET A 33 -32.35 36.49 48.31
CA MET A 33 -30.97 36.75 47.88
C MET A 33 -30.58 38.17 48.28
N SER A 34 -29.42 38.28 48.92
CA SER A 34 -28.93 39.56 49.42
C SER A 34 -28.89 40.58 48.27
N ARG A 35 -29.12 41.86 48.57
CA ARG A 35 -29.04 42.95 47.58
C ARG A 35 -27.71 42.91 46.79
N LYS A 36 -26.62 42.45 47.43
CA LYS A 36 -25.31 42.26 46.80
C LYS A 36 -25.30 41.10 45.78
N GLU A 37 -26.00 40.01 46.06
CA GLU A 37 -26.09 38.83 45.19
C GLU A 37 -26.99 39.12 43.99
N LYS A 38 -28.13 39.78 44.19
CA LYS A 38 -28.99 40.25 43.10
C LYS A 38 -28.23 41.18 42.14
N ARG A 39 -27.43 42.11 42.66
CA ARG A 39 -26.57 42.99 41.83
C ARG A 39 -25.50 42.22 41.06
N LYS A 40 -24.87 41.21 41.68
CA LYS A 40 -23.86 40.37 41.02
C LYS A 40 -24.48 39.51 39.92
N ALA A 41 -25.64 38.90 40.17
CA ALA A 41 -26.39 38.11 39.19
C ALA A 41 -26.79 38.95 37.97
N ALA A 42 -27.39 40.13 38.19
CA ALA A 42 -27.75 41.06 37.10
C ALA A 42 -26.53 41.51 36.28
N LYS A 43 -25.38 41.78 36.92
CA LYS A 43 -24.14 42.13 36.20
C LYS A 43 -23.59 40.95 35.38
N ARG A 44 -23.68 39.73 35.89
CA ARG A 44 -23.26 38.50 35.18
C ARG A 44 -24.18 38.23 33.99
N GLU A 45 -25.48 38.40 34.15
CA GLU A 45 -26.48 38.23 33.09
C GLU A 45 -26.30 39.27 31.99
N LYS A 46 -26.13 40.56 32.33
CA LYS A 46 -25.84 41.60 31.34
C LYS A 46 -24.56 41.31 30.54
N ARG A 47 -23.50 40.84 31.20
CA ARG A 47 -22.26 40.41 30.52
C ARG A 47 -22.47 39.17 29.63
N LYS A 48 -23.41 38.29 29.97
CA LYS A 48 -23.75 37.11 29.16
C LYS A 48 -24.57 37.54 27.93
N GLN A 49 -25.55 38.42 28.12
CA GLN A 49 -26.36 38.99 27.04
C GLN A 49 -25.50 39.78 26.04
N MET A 50 -24.63 40.67 26.51
CA MET A 50 -23.70 41.43 25.65
C MET A 50 -22.79 40.51 24.82
N ARG A 51 -22.26 39.42 25.41
CA ARG A 51 -21.45 38.44 24.67
C ARG A 51 -22.26 37.68 23.63
N LYS A 52 -23.51 37.31 23.96
CA LYS A 52 -24.42 36.62 23.04
C LYS A 52 -24.83 37.52 21.88
N GLU A 53 -25.10 38.79 22.14
CA GLU A 53 -25.46 39.78 21.13
C GLU A 53 -24.29 40.08 20.19
N LEU A 54 -23.08 40.27 20.74
CA LEU A 54 -21.87 40.45 19.92
C LEU A 54 -21.63 39.24 19.00
N ALA A 55 -21.73 38.02 19.53
CA ALA A 55 -21.56 36.80 18.74
C ALA A 55 -22.70 36.59 17.72
N ALA A 56 -23.91 37.04 18.02
CA ALA A 56 -25.02 37.00 17.06
C ALA A 56 -24.81 38.00 15.93
N LYS A 57 -24.36 39.22 16.26
CA LYS A 57 -24.05 40.26 15.29
C LYS A 57 -22.88 39.89 14.39
N GLU A 58 -21.83 39.26 14.92
CA GLU A 58 -20.70 38.75 14.13
C GLU A 58 -21.15 37.69 13.11
N ARG A 59 -22.04 36.76 13.50
CA ARG A 59 -22.61 35.80 12.56
C ARG A 59 -23.49 36.44 11.50
N GLU A 60 -24.30 37.43 11.87
CA GLU A 60 -25.16 38.16 10.93
C GLU A 60 -24.32 38.98 9.93
N GLU A 61 -23.22 39.60 10.38
CA GLU A 61 -22.27 40.32 9.52
C GLU A 61 -21.54 39.36 8.56
N GLU A 62 -21.17 38.17 9.00
CA GLU A 62 -20.57 37.14 8.14
C GLU A 62 -21.57 36.55 7.12
N GLU A 63 -22.80 36.29 7.55
CA GLU A 63 -23.88 35.86 6.65
C GLU A 63 -24.20 36.94 5.62
N ALA A 64 -24.22 38.22 6.03
CA ALA A 64 -24.38 39.35 5.11
C ALA A 64 -23.22 39.46 4.13
N ARG A 65 -21.97 39.20 4.56
CA ARG A 65 -20.79 39.18 3.68
C ARG A 65 -20.88 38.05 2.64
N LEU A 66 -21.32 36.85 3.05
CA LEU A 66 -21.50 35.70 2.15
C LEU A 66 -22.71 35.84 1.21
N ASN A 67 -23.73 36.61 1.62
CA ASN A 67 -24.91 36.90 0.80
C ASN A 67 -24.73 38.11 -0.13
N ASP A 68 -23.60 38.81 -0.07
CA ASP A 68 -23.29 39.89 -1.00
C ASP A 68 -23.06 39.33 -2.41
N PRO A 69 -23.77 39.84 -3.44
CA PRO A 69 -23.69 39.30 -4.79
C PRO A 69 -22.32 39.47 -5.45
N GLU A 70 -21.45 40.36 -4.98
CA GLU A 70 -20.09 40.52 -5.50
C GLU A 70 -19.12 39.48 -4.89
N GLU A 71 -19.19 39.26 -3.58
CA GLU A 71 -18.48 38.15 -2.91
C GLU A 71 -18.86 36.79 -3.51
N GLN A 72 -20.14 36.53 -3.76
CA GLN A 72 -20.59 35.27 -4.38
C GLN A 72 -19.98 35.06 -5.77
N ARG A 73 -19.91 36.11 -6.60
CA ARG A 73 -19.26 36.03 -7.92
C ARG A 73 -17.76 35.77 -7.80
N ARG A 74 -17.09 36.36 -6.81
CA ARG A 74 -15.66 36.09 -6.55
C ARG A 74 -15.42 34.64 -6.13
N ILE A 75 -16.25 34.11 -5.22
CA ILE A 75 -16.18 32.72 -4.76
C ILE A 75 -16.43 31.76 -5.92
N GLN A 76 -17.45 32.00 -6.76
CA GLN A 76 -17.74 31.16 -7.92
C GLN A 76 -16.58 31.13 -8.93
N LEU A 77 -15.95 32.28 -9.19
CA LEU A 77 -14.79 32.36 -10.08
C LEU A 77 -13.57 31.61 -9.50
N GLU A 78 -13.37 31.67 -8.20
CA GLU A 78 -12.29 30.95 -7.52
C GLU A 78 -12.54 29.44 -7.52
N GLU A 79 -13.78 29.02 -7.26
CA GLU A 79 -14.22 27.63 -7.34
C GLU A 79 -14.08 27.07 -8.76
N GLU A 80 -14.43 27.84 -9.79
CA GLU A 80 -14.25 27.44 -11.19
C GLU A 80 -12.78 27.27 -11.55
N ARG A 81 -11.91 28.18 -11.11
CA ARG A 81 -10.45 28.05 -11.29
C ARG A 81 -9.89 26.84 -10.56
N GLU A 82 -10.37 26.55 -9.36
CA GLU A 82 -9.95 25.36 -8.62
C GLU A 82 -10.42 24.06 -9.29
N LYS A 83 -11.67 24.04 -9.79
CA LYS A 83 -12.19 22.93 -10.60
C LYS A 83 -11.36 22.69 -11.86
N GLU A 84 -10.97 23.76 -12.56
CA GLU A 84 -10.10 23.66 -13.74
C GLU A 84 -8.73 23.07 -13.39
N ARG A 85 -8.14 23.48 -12.24
CA ARG A 85 -6.88 22.88 -11.76
C ARG A 85 -7.03 21.40 -11.46
N LEU A 86 -8.07 21.02 -10.73
CA LEU A 86 -8.34 19.62 -10.37
C LEU A 86 -8.62 18.76 -11.61
N GLU A 87 -9.33 19.30 -12.60
CA GLU A 87 -9.59 18.60 -13.86
C GLU A 87 -8.28 18.40 -14.66
N ARG A 88 -7.40 19.40 -14.66
CA ARG A 88 -6.07 19.29 -15.28
C ARG A 88 -5.22 18.23 -14.59
N GLU A 89 -5.16 18.24 -13.26
CA GLU A 89 -4.42 17.23 -12.48
C GLU A 89 -4.96 15.81 -12.70
N ARG A 90 -6.30 15.65 -12.78
CA ARG A 90 -6.94 14.38 -13.11
C ARG A 90 -6.53 13.91 -14.51
N LYS A 91 -6.60 14.80 -15.51
CA LYS A 91 -6.19 14.49 -16.89
C LYS A 91 -4.71 14.11 -16.98
N GLU A 92 -3.83 14.83 -16.29
CA GLU A 92 -2.40 14.52 -16.21
C GLU A 92 -2.14 13.18 -15.51
N PHE A 93 -2.96 12.81 -14.53
CA PHE A 93 -2.88 11.50 -13.89
C PHE A 93 -3.32 10.38 -14.85
N GLU A 94 -4.46 10.54 -15.52
CA GLU A 94 -4.97 9.58 -16.52
C GLU A 94 -4.00 9.43 -17.71
N GLU A 95 -3.35 10.52 -18.14
CA GLU A 95 -2.33 10.48 -19.18
C GLU A 95 -1.08 9.73 -18.73
N ARG A 96 -0.61 9.98 -17.49
CA ARG A 96 0.53 9.23 -16.92
C ARG A 96 0.22 7.74 -16.79
N GLU A 97 -0.99 7.37 -16.40
CA GLU A 97 -1.42 5.97 -16.33
C GLU A 97 -1.43 5.33 -17.73
N ARG A 98 -1.96 6.04 -18.73
CA ARG A 98 -1.92 5.59 -20.13
C ARG A 98 -0.50 5.38 -20.62
N GLN A 99 0.39 6.35 -20.40
CA GLN A 99 1.81 6.26 -20.76
C GLN A 99 2.50 5.09 -20.05
N PHE A 100 2.17 4.83 -18.79
CA PHE A 100 2.69 3.70 -18.05
C PHE A 100 2.27 2.35 -18.64
N LEU A 101 0.98 2.20 -18.98
CA LEU A 101 0.46 0.98 -19.61
C LEU A 101 1.06 0.75 -20.99
N GLU A 102 1.18 1.80 -21.80
CA GLU A 102 1.83 1.74 -23.12
C GLU A 102 3.31 1.35 -23.00
N ALA A 103 4.04 1.92 -22.04
CA ALA A 103 5.42 1.56 -21.79
C ALA A 103 5.58 0.10 -21.33
N LEU A 104 4.65 -0.40 -20.50
CA LEU A 104 4.62 -1.80 -20.09
C LEU A 104 4.38 -2.74 -21.29
N GLU A 105 3.44 -2.39 -22.17
CA GLU A 105 3.15 -3.17 -23.37
C GLU A 105 4.33 -3.16 -24.34
N ALA A 106 4.99 -2.01 -24.53
CA ALA A 106 6.18 -1.88 -25.35
C ALA A 106 7.34 -2.73 -24.82
N LYS A 107 7.52 -2.78 -23.48
CA LYS A 107 8.51 -3.67 -22.86
C LYS A 107 8.21 -5.14 -23.11
N ARG A 108 6.96 -5.57 -22.94
CA ARG A 108 6.55 -6.96 -23.21
C ARG A 108 6.79 -7.35 -24.67
N LYS A 109 6.44 -6.46 -25.61
CA LYS A 109 6.71 -6.66 -27.05
C LYS A 109 8.21 -6.71 -27.35
N ALA A 110 9.02 -5.86 -26.72
CA ALA A 110 10.46 -5.87 -26.89
C ALA A 110 11.09 -7.18 -26.36
N GLU A 111 10.63 -7.66 -25.20
CA GLU A 111 11.05 -8.93 -24.62
C GLU A 111 10.66 -10.13 -25.50
N GLU A 112 9.45 -10.14 -26.06
CA GLU A 112 9.00 -11.17 -27.01
C GLU A 112 9.88 -11.20 -28.27
N VAL A 113 10.18 -10.04 -28.86
CA VAL A 113 11.09 -9.93 -30.02
C VAL A 113 12.51 -10.37 -29.66
N GLU A 114 13.00 -10.04 -28.46
CA GLU A 114 14.31 -10.50 -27.99
C GLU A 114 14.33 -12.01 -27.77
N GLU A 115 13.27 -12.59 -27.21
CA GLU A 115 13.11 -14.04 -27.03
C GLU A 115 13.05 -14.76 -28.38
N GLU A 116 12.32 -14.23 -29.36
CA GLU A 116 12.30 -14.75 -30.74
C GLU A 116 13.69 -14.70 -31.37
N ARG A 117 14.43 -13.59 -31.20
CA ARG A 117 15.83 -13.50 -31.66
C ARG A 117 16.71 -14.54 -31.00
N ARG A 118 16.55 -14.77 -29.69
CA ARG A 118 17.31 -15.81 -28.96
C ARG A 118 16.97 -17.21 -29.44
N LYS A 119 15.68 -17.51 -29.68
CA LYS A 119 15.24 -18.79 -30.25
C LYS A 119 15.79 -19.00 -31.65
N ALA A 120 15.79 -17.98 -32.50
CA ALA A 120 16.35 -18.08 -33.86
C ALA A 120 17.85 -18.39 -33.84
N LEU A 121 18.62 -17.72 -32.97
CA LEU A 121 20.05 -18.01 -32.80
C LEU A 121 20.31 -19.41 -32.24
N ASP A 122 19.46 -19.88 -31.31
CA ASP A 122 19.56 -21.22 -30.74
C ASP A 122 19.24 -22.31 -31.79
N GLU A 123 18.20 -22.11 -32.62
CA GLU A 123 17.87 -22.99 -33.74
C GLU A 123 18.96 -22.99 -34.82
N GLU A 124 19.55 -21.84 -35.16
CA GLU A 124 20.69 -21.75 -36.07
C GLU A 124 21.91 -22.49 -35.51
N SER A 125 22.21 -22.33 -34.21
CA SER A 125 23.29 -23.05 -33.53
C SER A 125 23.06 -24.56 -33.51
N LYS A 126 21.84 -25.01 -33.23
CA LYS A 126 21.45 -26.43 -33.29
C LYS A 126 21.58 -26.98 -34.70
N HIS A 127 21.13 -26.23 -35.71
CA HIS A 127 21.25 -26.64 -37.10
C HIS A 127 22.72 -26.86 -37.51
N ASN A 128 23.58 -25.89 -37.20
CA ASN A 128 25.03 -26.00 -37.45
C ASN A 128 25.67 -27.16 -36.68
N GLN A 129 25.25 -27.42 -35.43
CA GLN A 129 25.76 -28.54 -34.64
C GLN A 129 25.32 -29.89 -35.21
N VAL A 130 24.09 -30.02 -35.70
CA VAL A 130 23.59 -31.22 -36.38
C VAL A 130 24.28 -31.43 -37.72
N GLU A 131 24.53 -30.38 -38.49
CA GLU A 131 25.33 -30.48 -39.72
C GLU A 131 26.75 -30.97 -39.41
N HIS A 132 27.41 -30.39 -38.40
CA HIS A 132 28.74 -30.81 -37.96
C HIS A 132 28.76 -32.25 -37.38
N GLU A 133 27.73 -32.66 -36.63
CA GLU A 133 27.59 -34.04 -36.16
C GLU A 133 27.31 -35.03 -37.29
N ASN A 134 26.56 -34.64 -38.33
CA ASN A 134 26.34 -35.46 -39.51
C ASN A 134 27.62 -35.61 -40.33
N GLU A 135 28.40 -34.53 -40.51
CA GLU A 135 29.72 -34.58 -41.14
C GLU A 135 30.66 -35.53 -40.36
N LEU A 136 30.67 -35.47 -39.03
CA LEU A 136 31.49 -36.37 -38.21
C LEU A 136 30.98 -37.83 -38.21
N LYS A 137 29.65 -38.04 -38.22
CA LYS A 137 29.05 -39.40 -38.28
C LYS A 137 29.31 -40.09 -39.61
N GLU A 138 29.34 -39.37 -40.73
CA GLU A 138 29.66 -39.97 -42.04
C GLU A 138 31.07 -40.59 -42.06
N ASP A 139 31.99 -40.06 -41.27
CA ASP A 139 33.35 -40.58 -41.12
C ASP A 139 33.47 -41.71 -40.08
N GLU A 140 32.69 -41.67 -38.99
CA GLU A 140 32.73 -42.65 -37.88
C GLU A 140 31.94 -43.96 -38.13
N ASP A 141 30.99 -43.99 -39.08
CA ASP A 141 30.08 -45.13 -39.29
C ASP A 141 30.73 -46.35 -39.97
N TRP A 142 32.07 -46.42 -39.95
CA TRP A 142 32.84 -47.44 -40.65
C TRP A 142 34.07 -47.88 -39.87
N GLU A 143 34.06 -49.12 -39.37
CA GLU A 143 35.21 -49.75 -38.74
C GLU A 143 35.87 -50.76 -39.70
N TYR A 144 37.20 -50.73 -39.83
CA TYR A 144 37.94 -51.72 -40.61
C TYR A 144 38.25 -52.94 -39.75
N VAL A 145 37.47 -54.01 -39.92
CA VAL A 145 37.65 -55.29 -39.23
C VAL A 145 38.48 -56.25 -40.11
N GLU A 146 39.42 -56.97 -39.49
CA GLU A 146 40.21 -58.04 -40.13
C GLU A 146 39.40 -59.34 -40.14
N GLU A 147 38.59 -59.57 -41.18
CA GLU A 147 37.80 -60.80 -41.28
C GLU A 147 38.40 -61.76 -42.31
N GLY A 148 39.06 -62.80 -41.82
CA GLY A 148 39.50 -63.96 -42.61
C GLY A 148 40.86 -64.53 -42.19
N PRO A 149 41.04 -65.88 -42.18
CA PRO A 149 42.33 -66.50 -41.91
C PRO A 149 43.41 -65.94 -42.86
N PRO A 150 44.61 -65.61 -42.35
CA PRO A 150 45.63 -64.95 -43.14
C PRO A 150 46.04 -65.79 -44.35
N GLU A 151 46.10 -65.17 -45.52
CA GLU A 151 46.57 -65.83 -46.73
C GLU A 151 48.10 -65.91 -46.67
N ILE A 152 48.63 -67.11 -46.46
CA ILE A 152 50.06 -67.39 -46.36
C ILE A 152 50.58 -67.69 -47.75
N ILE A 153 51.38 -66.78 -48.31
CA ILE A 153 51.99 -66.95 -49.63
C ILE A 153 53.45 -67.37 -49.43
N TRP A 154 53.83 -68.52 -49.99
CA TRP A 154 55.20 -69.03 -49.96
C TRP A 154 55.96 -68.53 -51.18
N GLN A 155 56.97 -67.67 -50.97
CA GLN A 155 57.88 -67.21 -52.03
C GLN A 155 59.30 -67.63 -51.65
N GLY A 156 59.71 -68.84 -52.06
CA GLY A 156 61.02 -69.38 -51.69
C GLY A 156 61.16 -69.63 -50.18
N ASN A 157 62.23 -69.12 -49.57
CA ASN A 157 62.57 -69.33 -48.15
C ASN A 157 61.97 -68.29 -47.19
N GLU A 158 61.12 -67.37 -47.66
CA GLU A 158 60.44 -66.37 -46.83
C GLU A 158 58.91 -66.56 -46.85
N ILE A 159 58.29 -66.34 -45.68
CA ILE A 159 56.84 -66.43 -45.49
C ILE A 159 56.28 -65.01 -45.37
N ILE A 160 55.42 -64.62 -46.30
CA ILE A 160 54.73 -63.31 -46.28
C ILE A 160 53.27 -63.54 -45.91
N VAL A 161 52.86 -62.98 -44.77
CA VAL A 161 51.49 -63.08 -44.24
C VAL A 161 50.72 -61.82 -44.62
N LYS A 162 49.80 -61.92 -45.58
CA LYS A 162 49.03 -60.76 -46.06
C LYS A 162 47.62 -60.79 -45.47
N LYS A 163 47.29 -59.79 -44.65
CA LYS A 163 45.96 -59.63 -44.05
C LYS A 163 45.10 -58.70 -44.91
N LYS A 164 43.86 -59.09 -45.19
CA LYS A 164 42.89 -58.31 -45.97
C LYS A 164 41.91 -57.65 -44.99
N ARG A 165 41.70 -56.33 -45.08
CA ARG A 165 40.75 -55.59 -44.22
C ARG A 165 39.51 -55.18 -45.03
N VAL A 166 38.32 -55.29 -44.44
CA VAL A 166 37.02 -54.91 -45.04
C VAL A 166 36.34 -53.87 -44.16
N ARG A 167 35.61 -52.92 -44.77
CA ARG A 167 34.93 -51.80 -44.09
C ARG A 167 33.49 -52.21 -43.74
N VAL A 168 33.08 -52.15 -42.46
CA VAL A 168 31.73 -52.56 -41.99
C VAL A 168 31.09 -51.47 -41.11
N ARG A 169 29.75 -51.35 -41.16
CA ARG A 169 28.94 -50.32 -40.48
C ARG A 169 28.55 -50.71 -39.05
N LYS A 170 28.67 -49.80 -38.07
CA LYS A 170 28.29 -50.03 -36.66
C LYS A 170 26.78 -49.83 -36.45
N LYS A 171 26.18 -50.53 -35.47
CA LYS A 171 24.76 -50.40 -35.06
C LYS A 171 24.67 -50.33 -33.54
N ASP A 172 23.83 -49.43 -33.06
CA ASP A 172 23.80 -48.86 -31.70
C ASP A 172 23.25 -49.78 -30.59
N VAL A 173 23.84 -49.71 -29.40
CA VAL A 173 23.26 -50.14 -28.12
C VAL A 173 23.70 -49.14 -27.06
N GLU A 174 22.83 -48.24 -26.62
CA GLU A 174 22.74 -47.74 -25.23
C GLU A 174 21.76 -46.57 -25.09
N GLU A 175 20.56 -46.83 -24.54
CA GLU A 175 19.79 -45.78 -23.87
C GLU A 175 18.90 -46.38 -22.77
N GLN A 176 19.42 -46.44 -21.56
CA GLN A 176 18.63 -46.65 -20.34
C GLN A 176 19.41 -46.15 -19.12
N THR A 177 19.27 -44.86 -18.79
CA THR A 177 19.26 -44.40 -17.39
C THR A 177 18.76 -42.96 -17.31
N ARG A 178 17.56 -42.78 -16.74
CA ARG A 178 17.06 -41.67 -15.91
C ARG A 178 15.55 -41.52 -16.09
N LYS A 179 14.80 -42.32 -15.33
CA LYS A 179 13.46 -41.93 -14.88
C LYS A 179 13.59 -41.56 -13.42
N GLU A 180 13.50 -40.28 -13.11
CA GLU A 180 13.26 -39.81 -11.74
C GLU A 180 11.80 -40.11 -11.36
N ASP A 181 11.63 -40.56 -10.12
CA ASP A 181 10.40 -41.06 -9.53
C ASP A 181 9.50 -39.89 -9.11
N HIS A 182 8.31 -39.77 -9.72
CA HIS A 182 7.37 -38.66 -9.54
C HIS A 182 6.48 -38.80 -8.29
N ASP A 183 6.64 -39.85 -7.47
CA ASP A 183 5.78 -40.12 -6.31
C ASP A 183 6.48 -39.87 -4.95
N ARG A 184 7.16 -38.73 -4.79
CA ARG A 184 7.57 -38.25 -3.46
C ARG A 184 6.52 -37.29 -2.90
N PRO A 185 5.72 -37.70 -1.87
CA PRO A 185 4.68 -36.84 -1.33
C PRO A 185 5.33 -35.72 -0.52
N THR A 186 5.33 -34.50 -1.06
CA THR A 186 5.77 -33.31 -0.33
C THR A 186 4.62 -32.88 0.58
N SER A 187 4.64 -33.31 1.83
CA SER A 187 3.67 -32.90 2.85
C SER A 187 3.91 -31.44 3.23
N ASN A 188 3.17 -30.53 2.60
CA ASN A 188 2.45 -29.40 3.21
C ASN A 188 1.98 -28.46 2.07
N PRO A 189 0.67 -28.32 1.78
CA PRO A 189 0.22 -27.37 0.78
C PRO A 189 0.58 -25.95 1.23
N LEU A 190 1.43 -25.29 0.46
CA LEU A 190 1.81 -23.90 0.71
C LEU A 190 0.56 -23.01 0.69
N PRO A 191 0.52 -21.95 1.52
CA PRO A 191 -0.59 -21.01 1.53
C PRO A 191 -0.85 -20.50 0.10
N PRO A 192 -2.12 -20.26 -0.26
CA PRO A 192 -2.50 -19.91 -1.63
C PRO A 192 -1.67 -18.73 -2.12
N GLN A 193 -0.92 -18.98 -3.20
CA GLN A 193 -0.11 -18.00 -3.92
C GLN A 193 -1.06 -17.01 -4.60
N SER A 194 -1.69 -16.12 -3.84
CA SER A 194 -2.28 -14.92 -4.45
C SER A 194 -1.14 -14.11 -5.08
N GLU A 195 -1.38 -13.49 -6.23
CA GLU A 195 -0.37 -12.64 -6.90
C GLU A 195 0.16 -11.54 -5.95
N ALA A 196 -0.68 -11.07 -5.02
CA ALA A 196 -0.30 -10.19 -3.92
C ALA A 196 0.79 -10.76 -2.98
N PHE A 197 0.84 -12.08 -2.79
CA PHE A 197 1.84 -12.76 -1.95
C PHE A 197 3.17 -12.99 -2.68
N THR A 198 3.14 -13.25 -3.98
CA THR A 198 4.35 -13.34 -4.81
C THR A 198 5.00 -11.98 -4.99
N ASP A 199 4.21 -10.92 -5.15
CA ASP A 199 4.71 -9.55 -5.24
C ASP A 199 5.34 -9.08 -3.94
N TYR A 200 4.79 -9.48 -2.79
CA TYR A 200 5.39 -9.22 -1.47
C TYR A 200 6.73 -9.95 -1.28
N LYS A 201 6.86 -11.19 -1.77
CA LYS A 201 8.06 -12.02 -1.58
C LYS A 201 9.18 -11.68 -2.58
N ASN A 202 8.82 -11.31 -3.80
CA ASN A 202 9.76 -11.02 -4.89
C ASN A 202 10.10 -9.53 -4.99
N SER A 203 9.29 -8.65 -4.42
CA SER A 203 9.73 -7.28 -4.15
C SER A 203 10.87 -7.36 -3.14
N SER A 204 12.09 -7.09 -3.62
CA SER A 204 13.22 -6.71 -2.79
C SER A 204 12.92 -5.37 -2.10
N MET A 205 11.92 -5.36 -1.22
CA MET A 205 11.90 -4.43 -0.12
C MET A 205 12.92 -4.98 0.86
N VAL A 206 13.99 -4.22 1.08
CA VAL A 206 14.79 -4.33 2.29
C VAL A 206 13.78 -4.46 3.43
N SER A 207 13.72 -5.65 4.05
CA SER A 207 12.73 -5.96 5.07
C SER A 207 12.71 -4.79 6.07
N ALA A 208 11.54 -4.38 6.57
CA ALA A 208 11.49 -3.32 7.58
C ALA A 208 12.47 -3.59 8.74
N GLN A 209 12.74 -4.86 9.04
CA GLN A 209 13.82 -5.29 9.94
C GLN A 209 15.22 -4.95 9.41
N GLN A 210 15.55 -5.25 8.15
CA GLN A 210 16.84 -4.88 7.57
C GLN A 210 17.06 -3.37 7.48
N LEU A 211 16.03 -2.56 7.25
CA LEU A 211 16.16 -1.09 7.30
C LEU A 211 16.44 -0.63 8.74
N LEU A 212 15.73 -1.18 9.73
CA LEU A 212 15.99 -0.90 11.14
C LEU A 212 17.38 -1.38 11.57
N ASP A 213 17.83 -2.54 11.08
CA ASP A 213 19.16 -3.08 11.37
C ASP A 213 20.28 -2.27 10.72
N ASN A 214 20.09 -1.80 9.48
CA ASN A 214 21.04 -0.90 8.82
C ASN A 214 21.12 0.46 9.53
N VAL A 215 19.99 1.04 9.95
CA VAL A 215 19.98 2.30 10.72
C VAL A 215 20.60 2.09 12.11
N ALA A 216 20.31 0.95 12.77
CA ALA A 216 20.90 0.58 14.06
C ALA A 216 22.42 0.31 13.96
N GLN A 217 22.92 -0.15 12.81
CA GLN A 217 24.35 -0.30 12.54
C GLN A 217 25.04 1.05 12.27
N GLN A 218 24.35 2.01 11.65
CA GLN A 218 24.90 3.35 11.40
C GLN A 218 24.88 4.27 12.63
N ILE A 219 23.95 4.06 13.57
CA ILE A 219 23.87 4.81 14.82
C ILE A 219 23.80 3.81 15.97
N PRO A 220 24.89 3.59 16.73
CA PRO A 220 24.85 2.67 17.86
C PRO A 220 23.78 3.17 18.84
N ASN A 221 22.79 2.31 19.13
CA ASN A 221 21.67 2.51 20.04
C ASN A 221 20.37 3.11 19.47
N PHE A 222 20.22 3.24 18.14
CA PHE A 222 18.97 3.73 17.53
C PHE A 222 17.72 3.00 18.06
N GLY A 223 16.73 3.74 18.54
CA GLY A 223 15.48 3.18 19.06
C GLY A 223 15.57 2.54 20.46
N THR A 224 16.71 2.63 21.14
CA THR A 224 16.87 2.20 22.53
C THR A 224 16.84 3.39 23.50
N GLU A 225 16.68 3.15 24.80
CA GLU A 225 16.67 4.22 25.82
C GLU A 225 18.01 4.98 25.93
N GLN A 226 19.08 4.41 25.36
CA GLN A 226 20.39 5.04 25.33
C GLN A 226 20.51 6.09 24.22
N ASP A 227 19.58 6.11 23.26
CA ASP A 227 19.49 7.16 22.26
C ASP A 227 18.90 8.44 22.89
N LYS A 228 19.74 9.46 23.02
CA LYS A 228 19.34 10.76 23.59
C LYS A 228 18.64 11.65 22.57
N ALA A 229 18.85 11.41 21.27
CA ALA A 229 18.33 12.26 20.20
C ALA A 229 16.89 11.87 19.84
N HIS A 230 16.58 10.58 19.77
CA HIS A 230 15.27 10.08 19.36
C HIS A 230 14.40 9.63 20.52
N CYS A 231 13.09 9.80 20.38
CA CYS A 231 12.15 9.38 21.41
C CYS A 231 11.90 7.86 21.35
N PRO A 232 12.32 7.07 22.36
CA PRO A 232 12.14 5.61 22.34
C PRO A 232 10.66 5.21 22.38
N PHE A 233 9.82 6.03 23.04
CA PHE A 233 8.37 5.81 23.06
C PHE A 233 7.77 5.98 21.68
N HIS A 234 8.09 7.06 20.97
CA HIS A 234 7.53 7.29 19.63
C HIS A 234 8.00 6.24 18.62
N ILE A 235 9.27 5.86 18.64
CA ILE A 235 9.81 4.83 17.72
C ILE A 235 9.17 3.46 17.98
N LYS A 236 9.01 3.07 19.26
CA LYS A 236 8.52 1.74 19.60
C LYS A 236 7.00 1.59 19.52
N THR A 237 6.25 2.60 19.95
CA THR A 237 4.78 2.51 20.05
C THR A 237 4.05 3.39 19.04
N GLY A 238 4.75 4.21 18.26
CA GLY A 238 4.15 5.21 17.36
C GLY A 238 3.54 6.42 18.07
N ALA A 239 3.50 6.43 19.42
CA ALA A 239 2.84 7.46 20.21
C ALA A 239 3.68 7.90 21.42
N CYS A 240 3.78 9.21 21.64
CA CYS A 240 4.50 9.79 22.78
C CYS A 240 3.56 10.67 23.60
N ARG A 241 3.61 10.54 24.94
CA ARG A 241 2.78 11.33 25.87
C ARG A 241 2.97 12.83 25.76
N PHE A 242 4.15 13.26 25.32
CA PHE A 242 4.50 14.68 25.16
C PHE A 242 4.10 15.22 23.78
N GLY A 243 3.69 14.35 22.85
CA GLY A 243 3.31 14.74 21.49
C GLY A 243 4.39 15.60 20.83
N SER A 244 3.99 16.70 20.20
CA SER A 244 4.90 17.67 19.57
C SER A 244 5.79 18.42 20.57
N ARG A 245 5.47 18.41 21.87
CA ARG A 245 6.26 19.07 22.93
C ARG A 245 7.36 18.18 23.49
N CYS A 246 7.62 17.02 22.87
CA CYS A 246 8.72 16.16 23.28
C CYS A 246 10.06 16.87 23.02
N SER A 247 10.98 16.79 23.97
CA SER A 247 12.36 17.28 23.79
C SER A 247 13.19 16.40 22.85
N ARG A 248 12.71 15.19 22.54
CA ARG A 248 13.37 14.22 21.67
C ARG A 248 12.67 14.16 20.31
N VAL A 249 13.43 13.84 19.27
CA VAL A 249 12.95 13.80 17.88
C VAL A 249 11.99 12.63 17.68
N HIS A 250 10.90 12.91 16.95
CA HIS A 250 9.92 11.93 16.49
C HIS A 250 10.15 11.63 15.01
N PHE A 251 10.44 10.38 14.68
CA PHE A 251 10.68 9.93 13.32
C PHE A 251 9.40 9.35 12.71
N TYR A 252 8.94 9.94 11.61
CA TYR A 252 7.80 9.48 10.83
C TYR A 252 8.32 8.88 9.51
N PRO A 253 8.26 7.55 9.32
CA PRO A 253 8.72 6.93 8.09
C PRO A 253 7.75 7.23 6.93
N ASP A 254 8.29 7.54 5.75
CA ASP A 254 7.49 7.79 4.52
C ASP A 254 6.75 6.54 4.03
N LYS A 255 7.27 5.36 4.35
CA LYS A 255 6.69 4.05 4.01
C LYS A 255 6.68 3.17 5.26
N SER A 256 5.52 2.65 5.62
CA SER A 256 5.35 1.70 6.73
C SER A 256 4.33 0.63 6.37
N CYS A 257 4.50 -0.57 6.96
CA CYS A 257 3.49 -1.63 6.92
C CYS A 257 2.42 -1.47 8.01
N THR A 258 2.59 -0.52 8.93
CA THR A 258 1.70 -0.27 10.08
C THR A 258 1.10 1.13 9.97
N LEU A 259 -0.22 1.22 10.12
CA LEU A 259 -0.98 2.47 10.15
C LEU A 259 -1.45 2.78 11.57
N LEU A 260 -1.36 4.04 11.99
CA LEU A 260 -1.84 4.52 13.29
C LEU A 260 -2.97 5.53 13.09
N ILE A 261 -4.19 5.17 13.46
CA ILE A 261 -5.35 6.07 13.46
C ILE A 261 -5.56 6.55 14.90
N LYS A 262 -5.18 7.81 15.17
CA LYS A 262 -5.35 8.42 16.50
C LYS A 262 -6.83 8.51 16.84
N ASN A 263 -7.18 8.15 18.08
CA ASN A 263 -8.52 8.30 18.63
C ASN A 263 -9.65 7.57 17.86
N MET A 264 -9.31 6.47 17.17
CA MET A 264 -10.29 5.68 16.39
C MET A 264 -11.35 5.02 17.27
N TYR A 265 -10.99 4.57 18.47
CA TYR A 265 -11.89 3.92 19.41
C TYR A 265 -12.20 4.86 20.58
N ASN A 266 -13.44 5.34 20.64
CA ASN A 266 -13.98 6.04 21.80
C ASN A 266 -14.88 5.06 22.56
N GLY A 267 -14.37 4.51 23.67
CA GLY A 267 -15.14 3.58 24.48
C GLY A 267 -16.40 4.24 25.07
N PRO A 268 -17.51 3.49 25.27
CA PRO A 268 -18.70 4.01 25.93
C PRO A 268 -18.33 4.45 27.36
N GLY A 269 -18.36 5.76 27.60
CA GLY A 269 -17.89 6.39 28.86
C GLY A 269 -16.91 7.55 28.66
N LEU A 270 -16.32 7.68 27.47
CA LEU A 270 -15.57 8.87 27.05
C LEU A 270 -16.55 9.81 26.33
N ALA A 271 -17.50 10.35 27.09
CA ALA A 271 -18.48 11.30 26.57
C ALA A 271 -17.76 12.56 26.06
N TRP A 272 -18.15 12.98 24.86
CA TRP A 272 -17.65 14.10 24.07
C TRP A 272 -17.91 15.49 24.70
N GLU A 273 -18.32 15.54 25.97
CA GLU A 273 -18.67 16.78 26.69
C GLU A 273 -17.46 17.61 27.19
N GLN A 274 -16.22 17.13 27.01
CA GLN A 274 -15.02 17.88 27.44
C GLN A 274 -14.34 18.68 26.32
N ASP A 275 -14.81 18.60 25.08
CA ASP A 275 -14.13 19.27 23.94
C ASP A 275 -14.75 20.64 23.56
N GLU A 276 -15.73 21.16 24.30
CA GLU A 276 -16.28 22.51 24.11
C GLU A 276 -15.44 23.64 24.75
N GLY A 277 -14.10 23.53 24.78
CA GLY A 277 -13.32 24.52 25.55
C GLY A 277 -11.83 24.65 25.25
N LEU A 278 -11.30 24.10 24.15
CA LEU A 278 -9.95 24.44 23.73
C LEU A 278 -9.97 25.74 22.93
N GLU A 279 -10.04 26.85 23.66
CA GLU A 279 -9.74 28.19 23.15
C GLU A 279 -8.39 28.14 22.42
N VAL A 280 -8.42 28.25 21.10
CA VAL A 280 -7.23 28.57 20.32
C VAL A 280 -6.81 29.98 20.75
N CYS A 281 -5.82 30.05 21.64
CA CYS A 281 -5.04 31.26 21.83
C CYS A 281 -4.43 31.63 20.47
N LYS A 282 -5.10 32.51 19.73
CA LYS A 282 -4.46 33.29 18.67
C LYS A 282 -3.38 34.12 19.36
N GLU A 283 -2.14 33.64 19.33
CA GLU A 283 -0.97 34.49 19.57
C GLU A 283 -0.97 35.55 18.47
N VAL A 284 -1.53 36.71 18.80
CA VAL A 284 -1.34 37.93 18.04
C VAL A 284 0.10 38.37 18.31
N PHE A 285 0.99 38.09 17.37
CA PHE A 285 2.26 38.80 17.29
C PHE A 285 1.94 40.26 16.95
N VAL A 286 2.29 41.16 17.88
CA VAL A 286 2.50 42.59 17.63
C VAL A 286 3.99 42.80 17.39
#